data_AF-A0A9N9JWF0-F1
#
_entry.id   AF-A0A9N9JWF0-F1
#
_cell.length_a   1.000
_cell.length_b   1.000
_cell.length_c   1.000
_cell.angle_alpha   90.00
_cell.angle_beta   90.00
_cell.angle_gamma   90.00
#
_symmetry.space_group_name_H-M   'P 1'
#
loop_
_entity.id
_entity.type
_entity.pdbx_description
1 polymer ?
#
loop_
_entity_poly.entity_id
_entity_poly.type
_entity_poly.pdbx_seq_one_letter_code
_entity_poly.pdbx_strand_id
1 'polypeptide(L)' 'GLLQAQAKKFATLLNIPEADFKASSGWVDRFKKRNDLRKFKLEGEFESVPIEDLDNQKQKLAKLLLQYNPKDIYNADET' A
#
# COMPACT_ATOMS: atom_id res chain seq x y z
N GLY A 1 -2.67 11.52 -0.63
CA GLY A 1 -1.88 10.28 -0.84
C GLY A 1 -2.77 9.12 -1.24
N LEU A 2 -2.18 8.08 -1.84
CA LEU A 2 -2.88 6.93 -2.43
C LEU A 2 -3.99 6.33 -1.55
N LEU A 3 -3.69 6.06 -0.27
CA LEU A 3 -4.67 5.49 0.68
C LEU A 3 -5.91 6.36 0.85
N GLN A 4 -5.76 7.69 0.87
CA GLN A 4 -6.89 8.60 1.03
C GLN A 4 -7.76 8.62 -0.22
N ALA A 5 -7.13 8.60 -1.40
CA ALA A 5 -7.84 8.58 -2.68
C ALA A 5 -8.65 7.29 -2.83
N GLN A 6 -8.05 6.14 -2.51
CA GLN A 6 -8.76 4.86 -2.54
C GLN A 6 -9.88 4.80 -1.50
N ALA A 7 -9.62 5.25 -0.27
CA ALA A 7 -10.65 5.28 0.76
C ALA A 7 -11.88 6.12 0.37
N LYS A 8 -11.66 7.28 -0.28
CA LYS A 8 -12.75 8.10 -0.82
C LYS A 8 -13.52 7.38 -1.92
N LYS A 9 -12.83 6.72 -2.86
CA LYS A 9 -13.47 5.91 -3.91
C LYS A 9 -14.36 4.81 -3.30
N PHE A 10 -13.86 4.09 -2.29
CA PHE A 10 -14.64 3.07 -1.61
C PHE A 10 -15.83 3.66 -0.84
N ALA A 11 -15.68 4.82 -0.19
CA ALA A 11 -16.80 5.49 0.47
C ALA A 11 -17.92 5.82 -0.53
N THR A 12 -17.58 6.31 -1.73
CA THR A 12 -18.55 6.52 -2.81
C THR A 12 -19.19 5.21 -3.27
N LEU A 13 -18.41 4.16 -3.51
CA LEU A 13 -18.93 2.86 -3.95
C LEU A 13 -19.86 2.20 -2.91
N LEU A 14 -19.62 2.46 -1.63
CA LEU A 14 -20.42 1.95 -0.51
C LEU A 14 -21.58 2.89 -0.13
N ASN A 15 -21.79 3.98 -0.88
CA ASN A 15 -22.80 5.01 -0.60
C ASN A 15 -22.70 5.62 0.80
N ILE A 16 -21.48 5.81 1.30
CA ILE A 16 -21.24 6.48 2.59
C ILE A 16 -21.22 8.00 2.36
N PRO A 17 -22.08 8.78 3.04
CA PRO A 17 -22.07 10.24 2.93
C PRO A 17 -20.74 10.85 3.36
N GLU A 18 -20.33 11.95 2.71
CA GLU A 18 -19.10 12.66 3.05
C GLU A 18 -19.11 13.26 4.47
N ALA A 19 -20.32 13.50 5.02
CA ALA A 19 -20.50 13.92 6.41
C ALA A 19 -20.07 12.83 7.40
N ASP A 20 -20.23 11.55 7.03
CA ASP A 20 -20.01 10.40 7.91
C ASP A 20 -18.61 9.81 7.79
N PHE A 21 -17.94 10.03 6.65
CA PHE A 21 -16.58 9.54 6.40
C PHE A 21 -15.66 10.58 5.80
N LYS A 22 -14.53 10.82 6.49
CA LYS A 22 -13.41 11.61 5.98
C LYS A 22 -12.13 10.80 6.03
N ALA A 23 -11.50 10.65 4.86
CA ALA A 23 -10.15 10.12 4.74
C ALA A 23 -9.08 11.14 5.22
N SER A 24 -9.23 11.61 6.46
CA SER A 24 -8.33 12.55 7.12
C SER A 24 -6.95 11.93 7.37
N SER A 25 -5.95 12.75 7.66
CA SER A 25 -4.62 12.27 8.07
C SER A 25 -4.71 11.33 9.28
N GLY A 26 -5.46 11.72 10.31
CA GLY A 26 -5.67 10.90 11.51
C GLY A 26 -6.38 9.57 11.23
N TRP A 27 -7.29 9.53 10.24
CA TRP A 27 -7.88 8.26 9.79
C TRP A 27 -6.83 7.36 9.13
N VAL A 28 -5.99 7.92 8.24
CA VAL A 28 -4.92 7.16 7.56
C VAL A 28 -3.95 6.57 8.58
N ASP A 29 -3.52 7.34 9.58
CA ASP A 29 -2.56 6.87 10.58
C ASP A 29 -3.13 5.73 11.42
N ARG A 30 -4.39 5.84 11.84
CA ARG A 30 -5.10 4.76 12.55
C ARG A 30 -5.32 3.54 11.67
N PHE A 31 -5.69 3.74 10.40
CA PHE A 31 -5.90 2.66 9.44
C PHE A 31 -4.62 1.86 9.21
N LYS A 32 -3.47 2.54 9.04
CA LYS A 32 -2.17 1.89 8.91
C LYS A 32 -1.83 1.07 10.15
N LYS A 33 -1.99 1.67 11.34
CA LYS A 33 -1.71 1.00 12.62
C LYS A 33 -2.60 -0.23 12.85
N ARG A 34 -3.88 -0.16 12.48
CA ARG A 34 -4.83 -1.27 12.68
C ARG A 34 -4.58 -2.46 11.75
N ASN A 35 -4.06 -2.21 10.55
CA ASN A 35 -3.82 -3.25 9.55
C ASN A 35 -2.32 -3.58 9.40
N ASP A 36 -1.49 -3.20 10.38
CA ASP A 36 -0.04 -3.40 10.37
C ASP A 36 0.67 -2.93 9.09
N LEU A 37 0.13 -1.89 8.43
CA LEU A 37 0.74 -1.29 7.25
C LEU A 37 1.97 -0.48 7.67
N ARG A 38 3.13 -1.08 7.47
CA ARG A 38 4.43 -0.50 7.82
C ARG A 38 5.15 -0.08 6.54
N LYS A 39 5.67 1.15 6.54
CA LYS A 39 6.65 1.58 5.53
C LYS A 39 8.02 1.16 6.05
N PHE A 40 8.59 0.12 5.45
CA PHE A 40 9.98 -0.22 5.70
C PHE A 40 10.84 0.70 4.85
N LYS A 41 11.70 1.46 5.51
CA LYS A 41 12.79 2.14 4.84
C LYS A 41 13.95 1.15 4.88
N LEU A 42 14.23 0.50 3.75
CA LEU A 42 15.44 -0.30 3.58
C LEU A 42 16.62 0.67 3.49
N GLU A 43 17.03 1.23 4.63
CA GLU A 43 18.29 1.95 4.76
C GLU A 43 19.29 1.01 5.43
N GLY A 44 20.14 0.42 4.59
CA GLY A 44 21.13 -0.58 4.95
C GLY A 44 21.67 -1.20 3.67
N GLU A 45 22.64 -0.51 3.06
CA GLU A 45 23.53 -0.97 1.99
C GLU A 45 22.86 -1.78 0.85
N PHE A 46 22.30 -1.09 -0.14
CA PHE A 46 22.09 -1.68 -1.46
C PHE A 46 23.38 -2.27 -2.07
N GLU A 47 24.56 -1.90 -1.55
CA GLU A 47 25.87 -2.46 -1.93
C GLU A 47 26.12 -3.90 -1.42
N SER A 48 25.42 -4.34 -0.37
CA SER A 48 25.72 -5.60 0.33
C SER A 48 24.65 -6.68 0.16
N VAL A 49 23.55 -6.38 -0.55
CA VAL A 49 22.54 -7.37 -0.93
C VAL A 49 23.13 -8.23 -2.05
N PRO A 50 23.37 -9.54 -1.85
CA PRO A 50 23.86 -10.39 -2.92
C PRO A 50 22.85 -10.36 -4.06
N ILE A 51 23.31 -10.05 -5.28
CA ILE A 51 22.47 -10.02 -6.48
C ILE A 51 21.71 -11.34 -6.65
N GLU A 52 22.30 -12.45 -6.16
CA GLU A 52 21.69 -13.78 -6.11
C GLU A 52 20.36 -13.85 -5.33
N ASP A 53 20.11 -12.95 -4.36
CA ASP A 53 18.87 -12.93 -3.58
C ASP A 53 17.80 -11.98 -4.17
N LEU A 54 18.16 -11.12 -5.13
CA LEU A 54 17.20 -10.22 -5.79
C LEU A 54 16.16 -10.99 -6.59
N ASP A 55 16.56 -12.05 -7.29
CA ASP A 55 15.62 -12.85 -8.07
C ASP A 55 14.66 -13.62 -7.16
N ASN A 56 15.14 -14.13 -6.03
CA ASN A 56 14.29 -14.75 -5.01
C ASN A 56 13.29 -13.75 -4.42
N GLN A 57 13.72 -12.52 -4.15
CA GLN A 57 12.85 -11.45 -3.64
C GLN A 57 11.81 -11.01 -4.69
N LYS A 58 12.20 -10.87 -5.96
CA LYS A 58 11.28 -10.60 -7.07
C LYS A 58 10.25 -11.72 -7.23
N GLN A 59 10.67 -12.98 -7.14
CA GLN A 59 9.75 -14.13 -7.19
C GLN A 59 8.79 -14.15 -5.99
N LYS A 60 9.27 -13.85 -4.78
CA LYS A 60 8.41 -13.71 -3.59
C LYS A 60 7.37 -12.59 -3.78
N LEU A 61 7.79 -11.43 -4.29
CA LEU A 61 6.90 -10.32 -4.58
C LEU A 61 5.89 -10.68 -5.66
N ALA A 62 6.32 -11.31 -6.77
CA ALA A 62 5.42 -11.74 -7.83
C ALA A 62 4.37 -12.75 -7.32
N LYS A 63 4.78 -13.73 -6.51
CA LYS A 63 3.86 -14.69 -5.85
C LYS A 63 2.87 -14.00 -4.92
N LEU A 64 3.27 -12.93 -4.24
CA LEU A 64 2.37 -12.13 -3.41
C LEU A 64 1.38 -11.35 -4.28
N LEU A 65 1.86 -10.66 -5.32
CA LEU A 65 1.03 -9.85 -6.21
C LEU A 65 0.00 -10.68 -6.97
N LEU A 66 0.31 -11.94 -7.31
CA LEU A 66 -0.63 -12.88 -7.94
C LEU A 66 -1.87 -13.17 -7.10
N GLN A 67 -1.86 -12.88 -5.79
CA GLN A 67 -3.01 -13.06 -4.91
C GLN A 67 -4.03 -11.91 -5.04
N TYR A 68 -3.68 -10.85 -5.76
CA TYR A 68 -4.49 -9.66 -5.94
C TYR A 68 -4.82 -9.48 -7.42
N ASN A 69 -6.00 -8.92 -7.73
CA ASN A 69 -6.30 -8.58 -9.12
C ASN A 69 -5.44 -7.37 -9.54
N PRO A 70 -5.08 -7.23 -10.82
CA PRO A 70 -4.32 -6.07 -11.30
C PRO A 70 -4.96 -4.71 -10.95
N LYS A 71 -6.29 -4.63 -10.91
CA LYS A 71 -7.04 -3.42 -10.50
C LYS A 71 -6.90 -3.03 -9.02
N ASP A 72 -6.43 -3.96 -8.20
CA ASP A 72 -6.23 -3.82 -6.75
C ASP A 72 -4.74 -3.51 -6.43
N ILE A 73 -3.87 -3.48 -7.46
CA ILE A 73 -2.45 -3.11 -7.36
C ILE A 73 -2.31 -1.63 -7.76
N TYR A 74 -1.72 -0.83 -6.88
CA TYR A 74 -1.60 0.62 -7.08
C TYR A 74 -0.14 1.07 -6.99
N ASN A 75 0.28 1.93 -7.92
CA ASN A 75 1.56 2.62 -7.79
C ASN A 75 1.44 3.73 -6.74
N ALA A 76 2.39 3.81 -5.82
CA ALA A 76 2.44 4.83 -4.77
C ALA A 76 3.39 6.00 -5.10
N ASP A 77 4.17 5.88 -6.18
CA ASP A 77 5.18 6.87 -6.59
C ASP A 77 4.63 7.94 -7.55
N GLU A 78 3.56 7.63 -8.27
CA GLU A 78 2.83 8.61 -9.07
C GLU A 78 1.87 9.43 -8.18
N THR A 79 2.38 10.51 -7.57
CA THR A 79 1.54 11.57 -6.96
C THR A 79 2.13 12.95 -7.14
#